data_AF-A0A6A6S8M7-F1
#
_entry.id   AF-A0A6A6S8M7-F1
#
_cell.length_a   1.000
_cell.length_b   1.000
_cell.length_c   1.000
_cell.angle_alpha   90.00
_cell.angle_beta   90.00
_cell.angle_gamma   90.00
#
_symmetry.space_group_name_H-M   'P 1'
#
loop_
_entity.id
_entity.type
_entity.pdbx_description
1 polymer ?
#
loop_
_entity_poly.entity_id
_entity_poly.type
_entity_poly.pdbx_seq_one_letter_code
_entity_poly.pdbx_strand_id
1 'polypeptide(L)'
;MFKPTPRLQKMLRRLPLSTKQAGKEYYKGNRIGSMGTIDNYGRFHPDYSKIRTFVYPVKGTRNFDLTPFVSANFTRNIEGAKSTYQIPAKSLSGEEYLRDWKEQGGHDDVGGIQSPGAETSAVSTPSLLGSGTKTNMPEVWEERGGRV
;
A
#
# COMPACT_ATOMS: atom_id res chain seq x y z
N MET A 1 0.79 48.48 -7.77
CA MET A 1 0.45 47.26 -8.55
C MET A 1 1.47 47.14 -9.69
N PHE A 2 2.36 46.15 -9.63
CA PHE A 2 3.39 45.95 -10.66
C PHE A 2 2.75 45.52 -11.97
N LYS A 3 2.91 46.33 -13.02
CA LYS A 3 2.43 46.00 -14.38
C LYS A 3 3.61 45.49 -15.20
N PRO A 4 3.51 44.31 -15.85
CA PRO A 4 4.58 43.79 -16.69
C PRO A 4 4.79 44.68 -17.91
N THR A 5 6.00 44.67 -18.46
CA THR A 5 6.33 45.38 -19.70
C THR A 5 5.54 44.82 -20.89
N PRO A 6 5.26 45.62 -21.95
CA PRO A 6 4.39 45.18 -23.06
C PRO A 6 4.85 43.91 -23.77
N ARG A 7 6.16 43.67 -23.87
CA ARG A 7 6.72 42.43 -24.46
C ARG A 7 6.44 41.22 -23.56
N LEU A 8 6.67 41.36 -22.25
CA LEU A 8 6.43 40.31 -21.27
C LEU A 8 4.93 39.99 -21.13
N GLN A 9 4.06 41.01 -21.18
CA GLN A 9 2.61 40.84 -21.12
C GLN A 9 2.07 39.91 -22.23
N LYS A 10 2.63 40.00 -23.45
CA LYS A 10 2.26 39.10 -24.56
C LYS A 10 2.65 37.65 -24.30
N MET A 11 3.81 37.40 -23.67
CA MET A 11 4.26 36.05 -23.32
C MET A 11 3.46 35.47 -22.13
N LEU A 12 3.25 36.26 -21.08
CA LEU A 12 2.53 35.83 -19.86
C LEU A 12 1.09 35.39 -20.15
N ARG A 13 0.42 35.99 -21.14
CA ARG A 13 -0.95 35.61 -21.55
C ARG A 13 -1.09 34.18 -22.07
N ARG A 14 0.00 33.55 -22.51
CA ARG A 14 0.00 32.18 -23.04
C ARG A 14 0.42 31.13 -22.00
N LEU A 15 0.85 31.57 -20.81
CA LEU A 15 1.18 30.65 -19.74
C LEU A 15 -0.12 30.05 -19.15
N PRO A 16 -0.09 28.79 -18.69
CA PRO A 16 -1.23 28.18 -18.03
C PRO A 16 -1.65 29.00 -16.80
N LEU A 17 -2.94 29.30 -16.71
CA LEU A 17 -3.48 30.11 -15.63
C LEU A 17 -3.31 29.40 -14.28
N SER A 18 -2.74 30.11 -13.31
CA SER A 18 -2.63 29.64 -11.93
C SER A 18 -3.76 30.20 -11.06
N THR A 19 -3.96 29.59 -9.89
CA THR A 19 -4.97 30.02 -8.90
C THR A 19 -4.75 31.46 -8.39
N LYS A 20 -3.54 32.01 -8.53
CA LYS A 20 -3.18 33.34 -8.03
C LYS A 20 -3.23 34.42 -9.10
N GLN A 21 -3.31 34.02 -10.36
CA GLN A 21 -3.38 34.94 -11.50
C GLN A 21 -4.83 35.28 -11.90
N ALA A 22 -5.77 34.41 -11.53
CA ALA A 22 -7.16 34.53 -11.91
C ALA A 22 -8.00 35.31 -10.87
N GLY A 23 -9.16 35.79 -11.30
CA GLY A 23 -10.14 36.45 -10.42
C GLY A 23 -10.91 35.46 -9.53
N LYS A 24 -11.99 35.96 -8.90
CA LYS A 24 -12.77 35.23 -7.88
C LYS A 24 -13.43 33.94 -8.38
N GLU A 25 -13.85 33.89 -9.64
CA GLU A 25 -14.64 32.78 -10.20
C GLU A 25 -13.80 31.59 -10.67
N TYR A 26 -12.48 31.71 -10.66
CA TYR A 26 -11.61 30.65 -11.18
C TYR A 26 -11.13 29.74 -10.06
N TYR A 27 -11.70 28.54 -10.00
CA TYR A 27 -11.21 27.47 -9.16
C TYR A 27 -10.31 26.51 -9.96
N LYS A 28 -9.16 26.15 -9.40
CA LYS A 28 -8.26 25.12 -9.94
C LYS A 28 -7.77 24.23 -8.80
N GLY A 29 -8.00 22.93 -8.92
CA GLY A 29 -7.65 21.95 -7.90
C GLY A 29 -6.16 21.56 -7.91
N ASN A 30 -5.68 21.03 -6.78
CA ASN A 30 -4.30 20.59 -6.55
C ASN A 30 -4.13 19.06 -6.52
N ARG A 31 -4.97 18.31 -7.25
CA ARG A 31 -4.96 16.83 -7.31
C ARG A 31 -5.09 16.13 -5.95
N ILE A 32 -5.82 16.73 -5.01
CA ILE A 32 -6.07 16.14 -3.68
C ILE A 32 -6.98 14.89 -3.79
N GLY A 33 -7.75 14.78 -4.88
CA GLY A 33 -8.76 13.74 -5.11
C GLY A 33 -10.11 14.13 -4.52
N SER A 34 -11.19 13.47 -4.96
CA SER A 34 -12.52 13.68 -4.40
C SER A 34 -12.67 12.91 -3.09
N MET A 35 -12.81 13.63 -1.98
CA MET A 35 -12.96 13.05 -0.63
C MET A 35 -14.43 12.96 -0.19
N GLY A 36 -15.37 13.30 -1.07
CA GLY A 36 -16.78 13.47 -0.68
C GLY A 36 -17.64 14.07 -1.79
N THR A 37 -18.77 14.65 -1.41
CA THR A 37 -19.72 15.29 -2.33
C THR A 37 -20.09 16.68 -1.84
N ILE A 38 -20.40 17.59 -2.76
CA ILE A 38 -20.94 18.92 -2.44
C ILE A 38 -22.45 18.85 -2.70
N ASP A 39 -23.26 19.28 -1.74
CA ASP A 39 -24.71 19.33 -1.91
C ASP A 39 -25.15 20.54 -2.75
N ASN A 40 -26.43 20.58 -3.11
CA ASN A 40 -27.01 21.69 -3.89
C ASN A 40 -26.94 23.05 -3.18
N TYR A 41 -26.65 23.07 -1.88
CA TYR A 41 -26.49 24.27 -1.07
C TYR A 41 -25.01 24.68 -0.89
N GLY A 42 -24.09 23.98 -1.55
CA GLY A 42 -22.66 24.27 -1.50
C GLY A 42 -21.93 23.73 -0.26
N ARG A 43 -22.57 22.88 0.55
CA ARG A 43 -21.93 22.25 1.72
C ARG A 43 -21.19 20.99 1.30
N PHE A 44 -20.03 20.77 1.88
CA PHE A 44 -19.22 19.58 1.62
C PHE A 44 -19.52 18.46 2.63
N HIS A 45 -19.81 17.27 2.12
CA HIS A 45 -20.08 16.06 2.88
C HIS A 45 -18.94 15.05 2.67
N PRO A 46 -18.10 14.77 3.68
CA PRO A 46 -16.97 13.85 3.56
C PRO A 46 -17.43 12.37 3.48
N ASP A 47 -16.80 11.62 2.59
CA ASP A 47 -16.96 10.17 2.44
C ASP A 47 -15.73 9.45 3.01
N TYR A 48 -15.88 8.91 4.21
CA TYR A 48 -14.77 8.26 4.95
C TYR A 48 -14.20 7.03 4.23
N SER A 49 -14.91 6.42 3.29
CA SER A 49 -14.38 5.31 2.47
C SER A 49 -13.29 5.76 1.49
N LYS A 50 -13.26 7.05 1.13
CA LYS A 50 -12.30 7.64 0.18
C LYS A 50 -11.14 8.37 0.88
N ILE A 51 -11.25 8.59 2.18
CA ILE A 51 -10.23 9.29 2.96
C ILE A 51 -9.05 8.34 3.18
N ARG A 52 -7.88 8.73 2.66
CA ARG A 52 -6.64 7.96 2.81
C ARG A 52 -6.12 8.09 4.23
N THR A 53 -5.85 6.96 4.87
CA THR A 53 -5.13 6.88 6.15
C THR A 53 -3.73 6.33 5.92
N PHE A 54 -2.78 6.77 6.74
CA PHE A 54 -1.43 6.21 6.76
C PHE A 54 -1.30 5.33 8.00
N VAL A 55 -1.31 4.01 7.80
CA VAL A 55 -1.28 3.05 8.89
C VAL A 55 0.13 2.99 9.48
N TYR A 56 0.24 3.32 10.76
CA TYR A 56 1.47 3.16 11.51
C TYR A 56 1.57 1.73 12.09
N PRO A 57 2.74 1.08 12.09
CA PRO A 57 2.88 -0.27 12.61
C PRO A 57 2.42 -0.38 14.07
N VAL A 58 1.59 -1.39 14.38
CA VAL A 58 1.01 -1.59 15.72
C VAL A 58 2.09 -1.75 16.80
N LYS A 59 3.21 -2.41 16.46
CA LYS A 59 4.34 -2.62 17.37
C LYS A 59 5.28 -1.41 17.49
N GLY A 60 4.93 -0.28 16.85
CA GLY A 60 5.75 0.93 16.80
C GLY A 60 7.01 0.78 15.95
N THR A 61 7.91 1.76 16.02
CA THR A 61 9.20 1.77 15.30
C THR A 61 10.41 1.82 16.23
N ARG A 62 10.20 1.87 17.55
CA ARG A 62 11.27 2.11 18.54
C ARG A 62 12.25 0.95 18.73
N ASN A 63 11.83 -0.28 18.42
CA ASN A 63 12.63 -1.50 18.61
C ASN A 63 12.86 -2.24 17.28
N PHE A 64 12.98 -1.49 16.17
CA PHE A 64 13.34 -2.06 14.88
C PHE A 64 14.83 -1.84 14.62
N ASP A 65 15.55 -2.94 14.42
CA ASP A 65 16.98 -2.90 14.06
C ASP A 65 17.21 -2.40 12.64
N LEU A 66 16.16 -2.40 11.81
CA LEU A 66 16.19 -1.91 10.44
C LEU A 66 16.23 -0.39 10.41
N THR A 67 17.32 0.14 9.86
CA THR A 67 17.50 1.58 9.61
C THR A 67 17.44 1.87 8.11
N PRO A 68 17.19 3.12 7.67
CA PRO A 68 17.19 3.47 6.25
C PRO A 68 18.57 3.37 5.59
N PHE A 69 19.63 3.06 6.35
CA PHE A 69 21.00 2.96 5.86
C PHE A 69 21.56 1.56 6.09
N VAL A 70 22.48 1.16 5.21
CA VAL A 70 23.27 -0.07 5.34
C VAL A 70 24.73 0.33 5.43
N SER A 71 25.54 -0.42 6.19
CA SER A 71 26.98 -0.15 6.30
C SER A 71 27.67 -0.31 4.94
N ALA A 72 28.55 0.62 4.62
CA ALA A 72 29.33 0.62 3.37
C ALA A 72 30.26 -0.59 3.23
N ASN A 73 30.53 -1.31 4.34
CA ASN A 73 31.36 -2.50 4.36
C ASN A 73 30.65 -3.76 3.83
N PHE A 74 29.33 -3.73 3.64
CA PHE A 74 28.61 -4.85 3.05
C PHE A 74 28.77 -4.82 1.52
N THR A 75 29.18 -5.95 0.95
CA THR A 75 29.17 -6.15 -0.50
C THR A 75 27.74 -6.01 -1.01
N ARG A 76 27.55 -5.17 -2.03
CA ARG A 76 26.25 -5.05 -2.69
C ARG A 76 25.98 -6.37 -3.41
N ASN A 77 24.78 -6.91 -3.24
CA ASN A 77 24.37 -8.17 -3.86
C ASN A 77 24.45 -8.19 -5.41
N ILE A 78 24.73 -7.04 -6.05
CA ILE A 78 24.83 -6.89 -7.50
C ILE A 78 26.09 -6.08 -7.80
N GLU A 79 27.23 -6.74 -7.97
CA GLU A 79 28.40 -6.14 -8.62
C GLU A 79 28.25 -6.27 -10.14
N GLY A 80 27.42 -5.41 -10.73
CA GLY A 80 27.53 -5.14 -12.16
C GLY A 80 28.89 -4.49 -12.41
N ALA A 81 29.74 -5.09 -13.25
CA ALA A 81 31.03 -4.51 -13.62
C ALA A 81 30.86 -3.03 -14.04
N LYS A 82 31.46 -2.11 -13.26
CA LYS A 82 31.72 -0.65 -13.38
C LYS A 82 30.89 0.27 -14.32
N SER A 83 29.84 -0.17 -14.99
CA SER A 83 29.04 0.58 -15.96
C SER A 83 27.68 -0.07 -16.25
N THR A 84 27.52 -1.38 -16.01
CA THR A 84 26.27 -2.09 -16.37
C THR A 84 25.45 -2.37 -15.12
N TYR A 85 24.33 -1.67 -14.96
CA TYR A 85 23.28 -2.05 -13.99
C TYR A 85 22.62 -3.34 -14.49
N GLN A 86 23.05 -4.50 -13.96
CA GLN A 86 22.35 -5.75 -14.22
C GLN A 86 21.15 -5.82 -13.28
N ILE A 87 19.95 -5.87 -13.84
CA ILE A 87 18.74 -6.21 -13.10
C ILE A 87 18.95 -7.67 -12.67
N PRO A 88 18.95 -8.00 -11.37
CA PRO A 88 19.05 -9.40 -10.95
C PRO A 88 17.84 -10.13 -11.55
N ALA A 89 18.10 -11.23 -12.25
CA ALA A 89 17.05 -12.10 -12.77
C ALA A 89 16.39 -12.84 -11.59
N LYS A 90 15.63 -12.11 -10.78
CA LYS A 90 14.62 -12.68 -9.91
C LYS A 90 13.28 -12.29 -10.49
N SER A 91 12.95 -12.88 -11.63
CA SER A 91 11.55 -13.08 -11.96
C SER A 91 11.01 -14.00 -10.88
N LEU A 92 10.32 -13.46 -9.88
CA LEU A 92 9.55 -14.25 -8.93
C LEU A 92 8.53 -15.08 -9.72
N SER A 93 8.96 -16.22 -10.24
CA SER A 93 8.10 -17.15 -10.94
C SER A 93 7.21 -17.81 -9.90
N GLY A 94 5.95 -18.08 -10.26
CA GLY A 94 5.02 -18.77 -9.37
C GLY A 94 5.57 -20.14 -8.93
N GLU A 95 6.30 -20.83 -9.80
CA GLU A 95 6.92 -22.12 -9.49
C GLU A 95 8.05 -21.98 -8.45
N GLU A 96 8.94 -20.99 -8.61
CA GLU A 96 10.01 -20.71 -7.64
C GLU A 96 9.44 -20.33 -6.27
N TYR A 97 8.40 -19.49 -6.25
CA TYR A 97 7.70 -19.14 -5.02
C TYR A 97 7.09 -20.37 -4.33
N LEU A 98 6.40 -21.24 -5.09
CA LEU A 98 5.81 -22.46 -4.54
C LEU A 98 6.86 -23.45 -4.02
N ARG A 99 8.02 -23.54 -4.69
CA ARG A 99 9.13 -24.35 -4.22
C ARG A 99 9.67 -23.80 -2.91
N ASP A 100 9.97 -22.50 -2.84
CA ASP A 100 10.47 -21.84 -1.63
C ASP A 100 9.47 -21.95 -0.46
N TRP A 101 8.16 -21.84 -0.73
CA TRP A 101 7.09 -22.03 0.26
C TRP A 101 7.03 -23.48 0.78
N LYS A 102 7.14 -24.48 -0.10
CA LYS A 102 7.23 -25.89 0.30
C LYS A 102 8.50 -26.17 1.11
N GLU A 103 9.63 -25.60 0.74
CA GLU A 103 10.90 -25.71 1.47
C GLU A 103 10.82 -25.07 2.86
N GLN A 104 10.10 -23.95 3.00
CA GLN A 104 9.84 -23.29 4.29
C GLN A 104 8.81 -24.03 5.16
N GLY A 105 8.28 -25.16 4.70
CA GLY A 105 7.43 -26.05 5.48
C GLY A 105 6.00 -26.19 4.97
N GLY A 106 5.64 -25.58 3.83
CA GLY A 106 4.37 -25.80 3.15
C GLY A 106 3.13 -25.44 3.97
N HIS A 107 3.29 -24.53 4.93
CA HIS A 107 2.21 -23.97 5.73
C HIS A 107 2.47 -22.48 5.90
N ASP A 108 1.40 -21.70 5.88
CA ASP A 108 1.50 -20.28 6.19
C ASP A 108 1.69 -20.12 7.69
N ASP A 109 2.78 -19.47 8.08
CA ASP A 109 2.97 -18.96 9.44
C ASP A 109 1.98 -17.83 9.68
N VAL A 110 0.72 -18.20 9.96
CA VAL A 110 -0.27 -17.28 10.50
C VAL A 110 0.14 -17.03 11.95
N GLY A 111 1.17 -16.20 12.14
CA GLY A 111 1.57 -15.69 13.43
C GLY A 111 0.30 -15.18 14.11
N GLY A 112 -0.09 -15.84 15.20
CA GLY A 112 -1.44 -15.75 15.75
C GLY A 112 -1.92 -14.31 15.79
N ILE A 113 -2.98 -14.02 15.04
CA ILE A 113 -3.79 -12.84 15.25
C ILE A 113 -4.36 -13.01 16.67
N GLN A 114 -3.65 -12.51 17.68
CA GLN A 114 -4.24 -12.35 18.99
C GLN A 114 -5.32 -11.29 18.81
N SER A 115 -6.56 -11.75 18.66
CA SER A 115 -7.74 -10.91 18.80
C SER A 115 -7.58 -10.13 20.11
N PRO A 116 -7.62 -8.78 20.10
CA PRO A 116 -7.56 -8.02 21.33
C PRO A 116 -8.91 -8.19 22.04
N GLY A 117 -9.01 -9.11 23.00
CA GLY A 117 -10.19 -9.17 23.87
C GLY A 117 -10.64 -10.53 24.39
N ALA A 118 -9.74 -11.40 24.84
CA ALA A 118 -10.15 -12.54 25.68
C ALA A 118 -9.33 -12.54 26.97
N GLU A 119 -9.80 -11.74 27.93
CA GLU A 119 -9.34 -11.79 29.31
C GLU A 119 -9.64 -13.16 29.91
N THR A 120 -8.62 -13.77 30.50
CA THR A 120 -8.63 -15.10 31.08
C THR A 120 -9.52 -15.16 32.32
N SER A 121 -10.66 -15.85 32.22
CA SER A 121 -11.33 -16.47 33.36
C SER A 121 -11.27 -17.98 33.19
N ALA A 122 -10.61 -18.61 34.15
CA ALA A 122 -10.32 -20.04 34.19
C ALA A 122 -11.60 -20.88 34.31
N VAL A 123 -11.80 -21.84 33.40
CA VAL A 123 -12.66 -23.01 33.61
C VAL A 123 -12.01 -24.22 32.92
N SER A 124 -12.09 -25.35 33.62
CA SER A 124 -11.39 -26.63 33.48
C SER A 124 -11.70 -27.44 32.22
N THR A 125 -10.75 -28.33 31.89
CA THR A 125 -10.64 -29.37 30.83
C THR A 125 -11.88 -30.28 30.64
N PRO A 126 -12.07 -31.02 29.52
CA PRO A 126 -11.18 -32.14 29.14
C PRO A 126 -10.84 -32.31 27.64
N SER A 127 -9.84 -33.16 27.42
CA SER A 127 -9.23 -33.62 26.17
C SER A 127 -10.19 -34.26 25.16
N LEU A 128 -9.97 -34.00 23.87
CA LEU A 128 -10.27 -34.97 22.81
C LEU A 128 -9.15 -34.97 21.76
N LEU A 129 -8.57 -36.16 21.61
CA LEU A 129 -7.69 -36.58 20.53
C LEU A 129 -8.40 -36.35 19.18
N GLY A 130 -7.77 -35.61 18.28
CA GLY A 130 -8.24 -35.45 16.91
C GLY A 130 -7.09 -34.99 16.02
N SER A 131 -6.40 -35.94 15.39
CA SER A 131 -5.39 -35.66 14.37
C SER A 131 -6.07 -35.14 13.10
N GLY A 132 -6.46 -33.87 13.10
CA GLY A 132 -6.87 -33.17 11.89
C GLY A 132 -5.62 -32.69 11.16
N THR A 133 -5.25 -33.32 10.05
CA THR A 133 -4.33 -32.74 9.08
C THR A 133 -4.94 -31.41 8.61
N LYS A 134 -4.40 -30.30 9.10
CA LYS A 134 -4.83 -28.95 8.70
C LYS A 134 -4.40 -28.72 7.26
N THR A 135 -5.27 -29.07 6.30
CA THR A 135 -5.10 -28.69 4.91
C THR A 135 -5.52 -27.22 4.75
N ASN A 136 -4.54 -26.32 4.69
CA ASN A 136 -4.69 -24.89 4.36
C ASN A 136 -4.81 -24.66 2.83
N MET A 137 -5.41 -25.59 2.08
CA MET A 137 -5.74 -25.33 0.68
C MET A 137 -7.12 -24.65 0.65
N PRO A 138 -7.28 -23.49 -0.02
CA PRO A 138 -8.62 -23.02 -0.36
C PRO A 138 -9.27 -24.07 -1.28
N GLU A 139 -10.53 -24.43 -1.00
CA GLU A 139 -11.30 -25.28 -1.90
C GLU A 139 -11.31 -24.64 -3.29
N VAL A 140 -10.76 -25.35 -4.28
CA VAL A 140 -10.86 -24.96 -5.68
C VAL A 140 -12.32 -25.11 -6.06
N TRP A 141 -13.05 -24.01 -6.13
CA TRP A 141 -14.40 -24.00 -6.68
C TRP A 141 -14.26 -24.15 -8.20
N GLU A 142 -14.41 -25.37 -8.70
CA GLU A 142 -14.58 -25.56 -10.14
C GLU A 142 -15.96 -25.02 -10.53
N GLU A 143 -15.97 -23.94 -11.31
CA GLU A 143 -17.16 -23.37 -11.93
C GLU A 143 -17.75 -24.43 -12.88
N ARG A 144 -18.75 -25.18 -12.42
CA ARG A 144 -19.60 -25.99 -13.32
C ARG A 144 -20.36 -25.02 -14.20
N GLY A 145 -19.88 -24.85 -15.44
CA GLY A 145 -20.56 -24.08 -16.48
C GLY A 145 -22.00 -24.54 -16.66
N GLY A 146 -22.94 -23.74 -16.14
CA GLY A 146 -24.35 -23.82 -16.47
C GLY A 146 -24.61 -23.01 -17.73
N ARG A 147 -25.00 -23.70 -18.82
CA ARG A 147 -25.59 -23.05 -20.00
C ARG A 147 -26.85 -22.28 -19.58
N VAL A 148 -26.97 -21.06 -20.08
CA VAL A 148 -28.26 -20.39 -20.32
C VAL A 148 -28.35 -20.16 -21.81
#